data_AF-A0A1F2T8L9-F1
#
_entry.id   AF-A0A1F2T8L9-F1
#
_cell.length_a   1.000
_cell.length_b   1.000
_cell.length_c   1.000
_cell.angle_alpha   90.00
_cell.angle_beta   90.00
_cell.angle_gamma   90.00
#
_symmetry.space_group_name_H-M   'P 1'
#
loop_
_entity.id
_entity.type
_entity.pdbx_description
1 polymer ?
#
loop_
_entity_poly.entity_id
_entity_poly.type
_entity_poly.pdbx_seq_one_letter_code
_entity_poly.pdbx_strand_id
1 'polypeptide(L)'
;MAGHVSPKRVYYTIFGSLMVLTAITVAVAFINLGALNFPVALGIAIVKATLVILFFMHLKYSSRLTKLVCGSAFFFLIVLFGLTMSDYLSRGWFTAPGGTTAAGTRVTIEPPAEAPPGAPAEGAEPSTPAQPVP
;
A
#
# COMPACT_ATOMS: atom_id res chain seq x y z
N MET A 1 3.30 -26.52 47.11
CA MET A 1 3.07 -25.85 45.82
C MET A 1 3.94 -24.60 45.78
N ALA A 2 5.20 -24.71 45.33
CA ALA A 2 6.08 -23.56 45.23
C ALA A 2 5.68 -22.73 43.99
N GLY A 3 5.10 -21.56 44.23
CA GLY A 3 4.76 -20.61 43.17
C GLY A 3 6.02 -20.09 42.50
N HIS A 4 6.37 -20.67 41.34
CA HIS A 4 7.41 -20.13 40.48
C HIS A 4 6.86 -18.90 39.75
N VAL A 5 6.83 -17.76 40.46
CA VAL A 5 6.39 -16.48 39.89
C VAL A 5 7.42 -16.06 38.85
N SER A 6 7.08 -16.16 37.55
CA SER A 6 7.89 -15.61 36.48
C SER A 6 8.29 -14.18 36.83
N PRO A 7 9.58 -13.82 36.71
CA PRO A 7 10.10 -12.56 37.23
C PRO A 7 9.38 -11.40 36.55
N LYS A 8 8.45 -10.77 37.29
CA LYS A 8 7.63 -9.64 36.83
C LYS A 8 8.49 -8.51 36.26
N ARG A 9 9.72 -8.38 36.78
CA ARG A 9 10.76 -7.45 36.32
C ARG A 9 11.02 -7.53 34.81
N VAL A 10 10.96 -8.72 34.20
CA VAL A 10 11.19 -8.90 32.77
C VAL A 10 10.07 -8.23 31.97
N TYR A 11 8.79 -8.43 32.33
CA TYR A 11 7.69 -7.77 31.61
C TYR A 11 7.72 -6.25 31.75
N TYR A 12 8.10 -5.72 32.92
CA TYR A 12 8.19 -4.28 33.11
C TYR A 12 9.35 -3.63 32.33
N THR A 13 10.51 -4.28 32.23
CA THR A 13 11.62 -3.75 31.41
C THR A 13 11.24 -3.73 29.92
N ILE A 14 10.55 -4.76 29.44
CA ILE A 14 10.14 -4.86 28.03
C ILE A 14 9.00 -3.88 27.73
N PHE A 15 8.07 -3.70 28.66
CA PHE A 15 7.05 -2.65 28.58
C PHE A 15 7.69 -1.26 28.44
N GLY A 16 8.74 -0.98 29.24
CA GLY A 16 9.54 0.23 29.09
C GLY A 16 10.17 0.37 27.72
N SER A 17 10.82 -0.69 27.19
CA SER A 17 11.38 -0.68 25.83
C SER A 17 10.33 -0.44 24.76
N LEU A 18 9.13 -1.02 24.88
CA LEU A 18 8.02 -0.79 23.94
C LEU A 18 7.49 0.64 23.99
N MET A 19 7.42 1.25 25.17
CA MET A 19 7.07 2.66 25.32
C MET A 19 8.09 3.56 24.64
N VAL A 20 9.38 3.29 24.82
CA VAL A 20 10.46 4.02 24.14
C VAL A 20 10.36 3.87 22.62
N LEU A 21 10.20 2.65 22.09
CA LEU A 21 10.02 2.44 20.65
C LEU A 21 8.79 3.16 20.09
N THR A 22 7.71 3.21 20.87
CA THR A 22 6.48 3.90 20.46
C THR A 22 6.69 5.41 20.41
N ALA A 23 7.35 5.99 21.41
CA ALA A 23 7.73 7.40 21.41
C ALA A 23 8.62 7.74 20.20
N ILE A 24 9.58 6.87 19.87
CA ILE A 24 10.43 7.01 18.68
C ILE A 24 9.59 6.96 17.40
N THR A 25 8.63 6.04 17.30
CA THR A 25 7.75 5.94 16.10
C THR A 25 6.95 7.22 15.90
N VAL A 26 6.41 7.78 16.99
CA VAL A 26 5.68 9.04 16.97
C VAL A 26 6.59 10.21 16.59
N ALA A 27 7.79 10.28 17.16
CA ALA A 27 8.76 11.33 16.83
C ALA A 27 9.18 11.27 15.35
N VAL A 28 9.46 10.07 14.82
CA VAL A 28 9.82 9.87 13.41
C VAL A 28 8.65 10.24 12.49
N ALA A 29 7.40 10.01 12.91
CA ALA A 29 6.23 10.42 12.12
C ALA A 29 6.09 11.95 11.95
N PHE A 30 6.68 12.74 12.85
CA PHE A 30 6.69 14.21 12.73
C PHE A 30 7.84 14.73 11.87
N ILE A 31 8.84 13.91 11.55
CA ILE A 31 9.97 14.28 10.70
C ILE A 31 9.62 13.87 9.27
N ASN A 32 9.72 14.81 8.33
CA ASN A 32 9.43 14.51 6.93
C ASN A 32 10.70 14.00 6.21
N LEU A 33 10.88 12.68 6.16
CA LEU A 33 12.00 12.03 5.47
C LEU A 33 11.75 11.78 3.96
N GLY A 34 10.70 12.37 3.40
CA GLY A 34 10.31 12.19 2.00
C GLY A 34 10.07 10.71 1.65
N ALA A 35 10.82 10.20 0.67
CA ALA A 35 10.70 8.80 0.21
C ALA A 35 11.12 7.76 1.27
N LEU A 36 11.91 8.16 2.28
CA LEU A 36 12.37 7.25 3.34
C LEU A 36 11.39 7.10 4.51
N ASN A 37 10.30 7.88 4.54
CA ASN A 37 9.28 7.78 5.60
C ASN A 37 8.73 6.34 5.74
N PHE A 38 8.35 5.73 4.61
CA PHE A 38 7.74 4.40 4.62
C PHE A 38 8.72 3.29 5.03
N PRO A 39 9.92 3.17 4.43
CA PRO A 39 10.91 2.17 4.85
C PRO A 39 11.31 2.31 6.32
N VAL A 40 11.49 3.53 6.81
CA VAL A 40 11.89 3.79 8.20
C VAL A 40 10.74 3.43 9.16
N ALA A 41 9.52 3.89 8.88
CA ALA A 41 8.35 3.55 9.70
C ALA A 41 8.11 2.03 9.74
N LEU A 42 8.26 1.35 8.60
CA LEU A 42 8.15 -0.11 8.50
C LEU A 42 9.25 -0.82 9.29
N GLY A 43 10.50 -0.34 9.22
CA GLY A 43 11.61 -0.88 10.00
C GLY A 43 11.36 -0.81 11.51
N ILE A 44 10.90 0.34 12.00
CA ILE A 44 10.57 0.52 13.43
C ILE A 44 9.39 -0.38 13.82
N ALA A 45 8.38 -0.50 12.96
CA ALA A 45 7.23 -1.37 13.19
C ALA A 45 7.65 -2.86 13.30
N ILE A 46 8.58 -3.33 12.45
CA ILE A 46 9.10 -4.69 12.51
C ILE A 46 9.85 -4.93 13.83
N VAL A 47 10.75 -4.02 14.24
CA VAL A 47 11.49 -4.17 15.51
C VAL A 47 10.53 -4.24 16.70
N LYS A 48 9.50 -3.38 16.72
CA LYS A 48 8.45 -3.41 17.75
C LYS A 48 7.70 -4.74 17.74
N ALA A 49 7.29 -5.23 16.57
CA ALA A 49 6.60 -6.51 16.44
C ALA A 49 7.46 -7.68 16.92
N THR A 50 8.75 -7.72 16.59
CA THR A 50 9.68 -8.76 17.04
C THR A 50 9.80 -8.79 18.57
N LEU A 51 9.91 -7.62 19.23
CA LEU A 51 9.92 -7.54 20.69
C LEU A 51 8.62 -8.06 21.31
N VAL A 52 7.46 -7.67 20.77
CA VAL A 52 6.16 -8.15 21.27
C VAL A 52 6.05 -9.67 21.12
N ILE A 53 6.43 -10.20 19.97
CA ILE A 53 6.33 -11.64 19.65
C ILE A 53 7.24 -12.47 20.55
N LEU A 54 8.52 -12.11 20.72
CA LEU A 54 9.44 -12.91 21.54
C LEU A 54 9.04 -12.95 23.02
N PHE A 55 8.52 -11.83 23.55
CA PHE A 55 8.36 -11.64 24.98
C PHE A 55 6.91 -11.66 25.47
N PHE A 56 6.00 -10.89 24.85
CA PHE A 56 4.59 -10.84 25.26
C PHE A 56 3.83 -12.09 24.81
N MET A 57 4.14 -12.62 23.61
CA MET A 57 3.59 -13.90 23.15
C MET A 57 4.32 -15.12 23.72
N HIS A 58 5.28 -14.94 24.65
CA HIS A 58 6.05 -16.03 25.26
C HIS A 58 6.68 -17.01 24.25
N LEU A 59 6.93 -16.59 23.01
CA LEU A 59 7.45 -17.50 21.99
C LEU A 59 8.79 -18.11 22.37
N LYS A 60 9.63 -17.37 23.11
CA LYS A 60 10.89 -17.89 23.64
C LYS A 60 10.69 -19.08 24.58
N TYR A 61 9.66 -19.05 25.41
CA TYR A 61 9.37 -20.02 26.47
C TYR A 61 8.34 -21.08 26.07
N SER A 62 7.66 -20.90 24.93
CA SER A 62 6.63 -21.81 24.45
C SER A 62 7.20 -23.09 23.83
N SER A 63 6.33 -24.07 23.62
CA SER A 63 6.64 -25.39 23.07
C SER A 63 7.28 -25.32 21.67
N ARG A 64 8.03 -26.36 21.28
CA ARG A 64 8.66 -26.42 19.96
C ARG A 64 7.64 -26.37 18.81
N LEU A 65 6.42 -26.87 19.03
CA LEU A 65 5.33 -26.80 18.04
C LEU A 65 4.89 -25.36 17.78
N THR A 66 4.73 -24.55 18.82
CA THR A 66 4.36 -23.13 18.68
C THR A 66 5.42 -22.34 17.91
N LYS A 67 6.71 -22.64 18.15
CA LYS A 67 7.83 -22.02 17.42
C LYS A 67 7.81 -22.39 15.94
N LEU A 68 7.50 -23.65 15.60
CA LEU A 68 7.42 -24.12 14.21
C LEU A 68 6.26 -23.45 13.46
N VAL A 69 5.08 -23.34 14.10
CA VAL A 69 3.90 -22.67 13.51
C VAL A 69 4.14 -21.17 13.31
N CYS A 70 4.78 -20.50 14.26
CA CYS A 70 5.18 -19.10 14.06
C CYS A 70 6.21 -18.96 12.94
N GLY A 71 7.17 -19.88 12.85
CA GLY A 71 8.13 -19.92 11.75
C GLY A 71 7.46 -20.09 10.39
N SER A 72 6.50 -21.01 10.27
CA SER A 72 5.75 -21.20 9.02
C SER A 72 4.88 -19.99 8.68
N ALA A 73 4.24 -19.37 9.67
CA ALA A 73 3.46 -18.14 9.46
C ALA A 73 4.33 -17.00 8.92
N PHE A 74 5.54 -16.78 9.46
CA PHE A 74 6.47 -15.78 8.95
C PHE A 74 7.01 -16.14 7.57
N PHE A 75 7.32 -17.41 7.32
CA PHE A 75 7.74 -17.88 6.00
C PHE A 75 6.67 -17.58 4.94
N PHE A 76 5.41 -17.95 5.21
CA PHE A 76 4.30 -17.62 4.32
C PHE A 76 4.11 -16.12 4.18
N LEU A 77 4.17 -15.35 5.27
CA LEU A 77 4.04 -13.89 5.23
C LEU A 77 5.07 -13.27 4.27
N ILE A 78 6.33 -13.70 4.34
CA ILE A 78 7.40 -13.21 3.45
C ILE A 78 7.08 -13.56 1.99
N VAL A 79 6.63 -14.78 1.71
CA VAL A 79 6.23 -15.20 0.36
C VAL A 79 5.07 -14.35 -0.16
N LEU A 80 4.03 -14.15 0.65
CA LEU A 80 2.87 -13.33 0.26
C LEU A 80 3.27 -11.88 0.00
N PHE A 81 4.05 -11.26 0.89
CA PHE A 81 4.55 -9.89 0.69
C PHE A 81 5.42 -9.77 -0.55
N GLY A 82 6.32 -10.74 -0.78
CA GLY A 82 7.19 -10.78 -1.96
C GLY A 82 6.38 -10.88 -3.26
N LEU A 83 5.36 -11.75 -3.29
CA LEU A 83 4.44 -11.86 -4.43
C LEU A 83 3.65 -10.58 -4.64
N THR A 84 3.12 -9.96 -3.58
CA THR A 84 2.40 -8.69 -3.68
C THR A 84 3.28 -7.58 -4.24
N MET A 85 4.50 -7.40 -3.73
CA MET A 85 5.43 -6.41 -4.29
C MET A 85 5.78 -6.72 -5.74
N SER A 86 5.99 -7.99 -6.08
CA SER A 86 6.26 -8.41 -7.47
C SER A 86 5.08 -8.09 -8.40
N ASP A 87 3.84 -8.32 -7.95
CA ASP A 87 2.62 -7.94 -8.67
C ASP A 87 2.53 -6.43 -8.88
N TYR A 88 2.77 -5.63 -7.83
CA TYR A 88 2.80 -4.16 -7.94
C TYR A 88 3.87 -3.66 -8.91
N LEU A 89 5.07 -4.22 -8.87
CA LEU A 89 6.15 -3.85 -9.80
C LEU A 89 5.81 -4.24 -11.24
N SER A 90 5.21 -5.41 -11.46
CA SER A 90 4.85 -5.90 -12.80
C SER A 90 3.71 -5.10 -13.44
N ARG A 91 2.77 -4.55 -12.65
CA ARG A 91 1.67 -3.71 -13.15
C ARG A 91 2.15 -2.43 -13.85
N GLY A 92 3.31 -1.89 -13.48
CA GLY A 92 3.90 -0.72 -14.15
C GLY A 92 4.58 -1.05 -15.49
N TRP A 93 4.84 -2.33 -15.77
CA TRP A 93 5.57 -2.76 -16.95
C TRP A 93 4.70 -2.72 -18.21
N PHE A 94 3.41 -3.03 -18.10
CA PHE A 94 2.48 -3.02 -19.23
C PHE A 94 1.99 -1.59 -19.55
N THR A 95 2.85 -0.79 -20.16
CA THR A 95 2.44 0.42 -20.91
C THR A 95 1.94 -0.02 -22.28
N ALA A 96 0.64 0.09 -22.54
CA ALA A 96 0.12 -0.03 -23.90
C ALA A 96 0.70 1.13 -24.77
N PRO A 97 1.06 0.91 -26.05
CA PRO A 97 1.57 1.96 -26.94
C PRO A 97 0.60 3.13 -27.25
N GLY A 98 -0.56 3.20 -26.60
CA GLY A 98 -1.48 4.33 -26.61
C GLY A 98 -1.78 4.72 -25.17
N GLY A 99 -1.31 5.90 -24.76
CA GLY A 99 -1.22 6.30 -23.36
C GLY A 99 -2.55 6.34 -22.60
N THR A 100 -2.51 5.88 -21.35
CA THR A 100 -2.96 6.59 -20.14
C THR A 100 -2.93 5.63 -18.95
N THR A 101 -1.94 5.77 -18.07
CA THR A 101 -1.77 4.95 -16.84
C THR A 101 -2.46 5.57 -15.61
N ALA A 102 -3.31 6.59 -15.79
CA ALA A 102 -4.01 7.17 -14.65
C ALA A 102 -5.25 6.34 -14.34
N ALA A 103 -5.28 5.71 -13.16
CA ALA A 103 -6.43 5.02 -12.57
C ALA A 103 -7.65 5.94 -12.29
N GLY A 104 -7.70 7.12 -12.90
CA GLY A 104 -8.73 8.15 -12.75
C GLY A 104 -9.12 8.86 -14.05
N THR A 105 -8.69 8.41 -15.23
CA THR A 105 -9.19 8.97 -16.48
C THR A 105 -10.61 8.46 -16.71
N ARG A 106 -11.61 9.21 -16.22
CA ARG A 106 -12.97 9.07 -16.72
C ARG A 106 -12.91 9.27 -18.23
N VAL A 107 -13.15 8.19 -18.98
CA VAL A 107 -13.50 8.30 -20.40
C VAL A 107 -14.81 9.08 -20.42
N THR A 108 -14.69 10.40 -20.57
CA THR A 108 -15.83 11.23 -20.93
C THR A 108 -16.12 10.81 -22.36
N ILE A 109 -17.11 9.92 -22.52
CA ILE A 109 -17.72 9.72 -23.83
C ILE A 109 -18.39 11.05 -24.13
N GLU A 110 -17.70 11.89 -24.89
CA GLU A 110 -18.31 13.07 -25.48
C GLU A 110 -19.36 12.55 -26.47
N PRO A 111 -20.65 12.90 -26.31
CA PRO A 111 -21.67 12.60 -27.31
C PRO A 111 -21.24 13.24 -28.63
N PRO A 112 -21.48 12.58 -29.79
CA PRO A 112 -21.01 13.10 -31.06
C PRO A 112 -21.74 14.42 -31.36
N ALA A 113 -21.00 15.52 -31.28
CA ALA A 113 -21.33 16.83 -31.84
C ALA A 113 -22.81 17.25 -31.67
N GLU A 114 -23.23 17.53 -30.44
CA GLU A 114 -24.37 18.43 -30.27
C GLU A 114 -23.88 19.85 -30.51
N ALA A 115 -24.34 20.43 -31.62
CA ALA A 115 -23.98 21.75 -32.11
C ALA A 115 -24.07 22.82 -31.01
N PRO A 116 -23.13 23.78 -30.95
CA PRO A 116 -23.09 24.78 -29.89
C PRO A 116 -24.42 25.58 -29.83
N PRO A 117 -25.02 25.73 -28.63
CA PRO A 117 -26.22 26.53 -28.46
C PRO A 117 -25.82 28.00 -28.55
N GLY A 118 -26.05 28.63 -29.70
CA GLY A 118 -25.89 30.07 -29.86
C GLY A 118 -25.30 30.59 -31.16
N ALA A 119 -25.16 29.78 -32.22
CA ALA A 119 -24.97 30.36 -33.55
C ALA A 119 -26.34 30.78 -34.12
N PRO A 120 -26.52 32.05 -34.55
CA PRO A 120 -27.76 32.48 -35.16
C PRO A 120 -28.04 31.65 -36.42
N ALA A 121 -29.31 31.28 -36.59
CA ALA A 121 -29.82 30.62 -37.77
C ALA A 121 -29.57 31.52 -38.99
N GLU A 122 -28.49 31.27 -39.73
CA GLU A 122 -28.23 31.91 -41.01
C GLU A 122 -28.06 30.83 -42.07
N GLY A 123 -28.96 30.83 -43.04
CA GLY A 123 -28.80 30.12 -44.31
C GLY A 123 -29.31 28.69 -44.34
N ALA A 124 -30.62 28.51 -44.18
CA ALA A 124 -31.28 27.54 -45.05
C ALA A 124 -30.99 27.97 -46.50
N GLU A 125 -30.41 27.08 -47.32
CA GLU A 125 -30.84 26.78 -48.70
C GLU A 125 -29.96 25.68 -49.35
N PRO A 126 -30.51 24.92 -50.31
CA PRO A 126 -30.26 23.49 -50.45
C PRO A 126 -29.48 23.12 -51.73
N SER A 127 -28.87 21.93 -51.71
CA SER A 127 -28.61 21.03 -52.84
C SER A 127 -28.27 21.64 -54.22
N THR A 128 -27.02 21.48 -54.67
CA THR A 128 -26.70 21.31 -56.10
C THR A 128 -25.54 20.30 -56.25
N PRO A 129 -25.75 19.14 -56.90
CA PRO A 129 -24.68 18.22 -57.24
C PRO A 129 -24.03 18.67 -58.56
N ALA A 130 -22.86 19.30 -58.49
CA ALA A 130 -22.09 19.69 -59.67
C ALA A 130 -21.02 18.62 -59.99
N GLN A 131 -21.43 17.66 -60.81
CA GLN A 131 -20.80 17.08 -62.03
C GLN A 131 -19.24 17.00 -62.19
N PRO A 132 -18.73 15.99 -62.94
CA PRO A 132 -17.31 15.67 -63.08
C PRO A 132 -16.56 16.58 -64.05
N VAL A 133 -15.24 16.71 -63.85
CA VAL A 133 -14.32 17.55 -64.64
C VAL A 133 -13.53 16.66 -65.64
N PRO A 134 -13.27 17.11 -66.89
CA PRO A 134 -12.63 16.32 -67.96
C PRO A 134 -11.18 15.92 -67.71
#